data_AF-A0A7S3X7Q4-F1
#
_entry.id   AF-A0A7S3X7Q4-F1
#
_cell.length_a   1.000
_cell.length_b   1.000
_cell.length_c   1.000
_cell.angle_alpha   90.00
_cell.angle_beta   90.00
_cell.angle_gamma   90.00
#
_symmetry.space_group_name_H-M   'P 1'
#
loop_
_entity.id
_entity.type
_entity.pdbx_description
1 polymer ?
#
loop_
_entity_poly.entity_id
_entity_poly.type
_entity_poly.pdbx_seq_one_letter_code
_entity_poly.pdbx_strand_id
1 'polypeptide(L)'
;REEAPAMLNLEEINMSEEELINSYDPENEENNYHLPNHILKRLQLGRFRTACSEAVENSVFISGYMVPSNLEILQTHGITHIVNMAADVCDNCFPDKFEYCTYYLKDANSEDLTPLFYRTLEWIQNVVDG
;
A
#
# COMPACT_ATOMS: atom_id res chain seq x y z
N ARG A 1 -43.22 -7.72 11.83
CA ARG A 1 -42.05 -8.47 12.36
C ARG A 1 -41.02 -8.36 11.26
N GLU A 2 -40.04 -7.48 11.44
CA GLU A 2 -38.87 -7.42 10.55
C GLU A 2 -38.14 -8.76 10.69
N GLU A 3 -37.95 -9.45 9.56
CA GLU A 3 -37.16 -10.66 9.52
C GLU A 3 -35.71 -10.29 9.84
N ALA A 4 -35.12 -11.02 10.80
CA ALA A 4 -33.71 -10.86 11.10
C ALA A 4 -32.91 -11.16 9.82
N PRO A 5 -31.87 -10.36 9.49
CA PRO A 5 -31.04 -10.63 8.32
C PRO A 5 -30.50 -12.06 8.43
N ALA A 6 -30.59 -12.80 7.33
CA ALA A 6 -30.12 -14.17 7.26
C ALA A 6 -28.67 -14.24 7.76
N MET A 7 -28.46 -14.85 8.93
CA MET A 7 -27.12 -15.20 9.37
C MET A 7 -26.56 -16.18 8.34
N LEU A 8 -25.53 -15.76 7.61
CA LEU A 8 -24.78 -16.63 6.70
C LEU A 8 -24.27 -17.83 7.48
N ASN A 9 -24.78 -19.01 7.12
CA ASN A 9 -24.40 -20.27 7.74
C ASN A 9 -23.01 -20.64 7.22
N LEU A 10 -21.97 -20.47 8.04
CA LEU A 10 -20.57 -20.70 7.67
C LEU A 10 -20.29 -22.15 7.22
N GLU A 11 -21.18 -23.09 7.55
CA GLU A 11 -21.12 -24.50 7.14
C GLU A 11 -21.63 -24.75 5.70
N GLU A 12 -22.21 -23.75 5.03
CA GLU A 12 -22.77 -23.88 3.67
C GLU A 12 -21.88 -23.33 2.55
N ILE A 13 -20.73 -22.70 2.87
CA ILE A 13 -19.80 -22.20 1.86
C ILE A 13 -18.99 -23.38 1.31
N ASN A 14 -19.58 -24.12 0.37
CA ASN A 14 -18.91 -25.19 -0.39
C ASN A 14 -18.08 -24.62 -1.56
N MET A 15 -17.47 -23.45 -1.37
CA MET A 15 -16.64 -22.78 -2.37
C MET A 15 -15.18 -22.84 -1.93
N SER A 16 -14.30 -23.11 -2.89
CA SER A 16 -12.86 -23.01 -2.70
C SER A 16 -12.45 -21.54 -2.47
N GLU A 17 -11.28 -21.34 -1.85
CA GLU A 17 -10.72 -20.00 -1.64
C GLU A 17 -10.51 -19.25 -2.97
N GLU A 18 -10.18 -19.96 -4.05
CA GLU A 18 -10.02 -19.40 -5.39
C GLU A 18 -11.34 -18.88 -5.95
N GLU A 19 -12.43 -19.63 -5.81
CA GLU A 19 -13.77 -19.18 -6.22
C GLU A 19 -14.25 -17.97 -5.41
N LEU A 20 -13.94 -17.94 -4.11
CA LEU A 20 -14.20 -16.77 -3.27
C LEU A 20 -13.42 -15.55 -3.76
N ILE A 21 -12.12 -15.69 -4.02
CA ILE A 21 -11.29 -14.59 -4.57
C ILE A 21 -11.85 -14.08 -5.90
N ASN A 22 -12.22 -14.98 -6.80
CA ASN A 22 -12.73 -14.63 -8.13
C ASN A 22 -14.12 -13.98 -8.09
N SER A 23 -14.90 -14.20 -7.03
CA SER A 23 -16.22 -13.59 -6.82
C SER A 23 -16.17 -12.18 -6.23
N TYR A 24 -15.00 -11.66 -5.87
CA TYR A 24 -14.86 -10.33 -5.29
C TYR A 24 -15.24 -9.23 -6.26
N ASP A 25 -16.19 -8.40 -5.84
CA ASP A 25 -16.65 -7.23 -6.59
C ASP A 25 -16.06 -5.96 -5.98
N PRO A 26 -15.03 -5.35 -6.60
CA PRO A 26 -14.42 -4.14 -6.09
C PRO A 26 -15.34 -2.90 -6.07
N GLU A 27 -16.44 -2.91 -6.80
CA GLU A 27 -17.28 -1.74 -7.05
C GLU A 27 -18.62 -1.80 -6.31
N ASN A 28 -18.97 -2.95 -5.73
CA ASN A 28 -20.19 -3.14 -4.94
C ASN A 28 -19.92 -3.93 -3.65
N GLU A 29 -20.05 -3.25 -2.51
CA GLU A 29 -19.80 -3.84 -1.19
C GLU A 29 -20.81 -4.93 -0.82
N GLU A 30 -22.08 -4.80 -1.22
CA GLU A 30 -23.13 -5.77 -0.92
C GLU A 30 -22.89 -7.13 -1.59
N ASN A 31 -22.29 -7.10 -2.79
CA ASN A 31 -21.90 -8.30 -3.54
C ASN A 31 -20.79 -9.11 -2.84
N ASN A 32 -20.17 -8.57 -1.79
CA ASN A 32 -19.07 -9.20 -1.07
C ASN A 32 -19.46 -9.78 0.30
N TYR A 33 -20.73 -9.71 0.71
CA TYR A 33 -21.15 -10.17 2.04
C TYR A 33 -20.95 -11.68 2.29
N HIS A 34 -20.83 -12.47 1.23
CA HIS A 34 -20.49 -13.89 1.33
C HIS A 34 -19.00 -14.14 1.60
N LEU A 35 -18.12 -13.14 1.40
CA LEU A 35 -16.70 -13.30 1.60
C LEU A 35 -16.33 -13.29 3.10
N PRO A 36 -15.58 -14.29 3.58
CA PRO A 36 -14.99 -14.24 4.90
C PRO A 36 -14.16 -12.98 5.12
N ASN A 37 -14.27 -12.37 6.29
CA ASN A 37 -13.58 -11.11 6.65
C ASN A 37 -12.07 -11.10 6.31
N HIS A 38 -11.37 -12.22 6.49
CA HIS A 38 -9.93 -12.29 6.20
C HIS A 38 -9.62 -12.26 4.70
N ILE A 39 -10.47 -12.87 3.86
CA ILE A 39 -10.38 -12.81 2.39
C ILE A 39 -10.71 -11.41 1.92
N LEU A 40 -11.82 -10.83 2.39
CA LEU A 40 -12.24 -9.48 2.03
C LEU A 40 -11.14 -8.45 2.34
N LYS A 41 -10.60 -8.47 3.57
CA LYS A 41 -9.49 -7.59 3.96
C LYS A 41 -8.25 -7.79 3.09
N ARG A 42 -7.89 -9.04 2.79
CA ARG A 42 -6.72 -9.34 1.94
C ARG A 42 -6.90 -8.78 0.53
N LEU A 43 -8.09 -8.91 -0.06
CA LEU A 43 -8.40 -8.42 -1.41
C LEU A 43 -8.46 -6.89 -1.45
N GLN A 44 -9.12 -6.26 -0.49
CA GLN A 44 -9.14 -4.81 -0.34
C GLN A 44 -7.71 -4.24 -0.20
N LEU A 45 -6.91 -4.81 0.70
CA LEU A 45 -5.52 -4.40 0.89
C LEU A 45 -4.69 -4.64 -0.38
N GLY A 46 -4.94 -5.74 -1.08
CA GLY A 46 -4.29 -6.09 -2.35
C GLY A 46 -4.36 -4.97 -3.38
N ARG A 47 -5.53 -4.31 -3.52
CA ARG A 47 -5.73 -3.18 -4.45
C ARG A 47 -4.81 -2.00 -4.16
N PHE A 48 -4.54 -1.72 -2.89
CA PHE A 48 -3.71 -0.59 -2.48
C PHE A 48 -2.22 -0.88 -2.53
N ARG A 49 -1.81 -2.16 -2.61
CA ARG A 49 -0.37 -2.50 -2.59
C ARG A 49 0.38 -1.87 -3.76
N THR A 50 -0.25 -1.79 -4.93
CA THR A 50 0.33 -1.21 -6.14
C THR A 50 -0.04 0.27 -6.35
N ALA A 51 -0.74 0.89 -5.40
CA ALA A 51 -1.12 2.28 -5.52
C ALA A 51 0.09 3.20 -5.27
N CYS A 52 0.42 4.02 -6.26
CA CYS A 52 1.35 5.14 -6.14
C CYS A 52 0.51 6.42 -6.00
N SER A 53 0.24 6.83 -4.76
CA SER A 53 -0.68 7.93 -4.49
C SER A 53 0.05 9.26 -4.51
N GLU A 54 -0.40 10.18 -5.35
CA GLU A 54 0.10 11.55 -5.39
C GLU A 54 -0.35 12.32 -4.14
N ALA A 55 0.62 12.80 -3.37
CA ALA A 55 0.40 13.58 -2.15
C ALA A 55 0.63 15.08 -2.38
N VAL A 56 1.56 15.42 -3.28
CA VAL A 56 1.79 16.78 -3.77
C VAL A 56 1.83 16.73 -5.28
N GLU A 57 1.05 17.62 -5.90
CA GLU A 57 0.87 17.70 -7.35
C GLU A 57 2.22 17.69 -8.08
N ASN A 58 2.36 16.72 -8.99
CA ASN A 58 3.49 16.42 -9.86
C ASN A 58 4.85 16.29 -9.16
N SER A 59 4.91 16.02 -7.85
CA SER A 59 6.19 16.13 -7.11
C SER A 59 6.39 15.10 -6.00
N VAL A 60 5.37 14.75 -5.21
CA VAL A 60 5.53 13.82 -4.09
C VAL A 60 4.50 12.72 -4.14
N PHE A 61 4.96 11.47 -4.04
CA PHE A 61 4.13 10.27 -4.06
C PHE A 61 4.35 9.46 -2.78
N ILE A 62 3.28 8.82 -2.31
CA ILE A 62 3.26 7.90 -1.16
C ILE A 62 2.80 6.53 -1.66
N SER A 63 3.51 5.48 -1.25
CA SER A 63 3.20 4.12 -1.66
C SER A 63 3.67 3.07 -0.65
N GLY A 64 3.15 1.85 -0.78
CA GLY A 64 3.72 0.67 -0.14
C GLY A 64 4.82 0.03 -1.01
N TYR A 65 5.55 -0.94 -0.43
CA TYR A 65 6.76 -1.52 -1.03
C TYR A 65 6.62 -2.14 -2.43
N MET A 66 5.41 -2.56 -2.84
CA MET A 66 5.25 -3.13 -4.19
C MET A 66 5.51 -2.10 -5.30
N VAL A 67 5.29 -0.81 -5.04
CA VAL A 67 5.56 0.27 -6.01
C VAL A 67 7.06 0.44 -6.26
N PRO A 68 7.94 0.68 -5.28
CA PRO A 68 9.37 0.81 -5.51
C PRO A 68 10.01 -0.49 -6.03
N SER A 69 9.40 -1.65 -5.79
CA SER A 69 9.84 -2.93 -6.36
C SER A 69 9.54 -3.10 -7.85
N ASN A 70 8.74 -2.22 -8.45
CA ASN A 70 8.34 -2.29 -9.86
C ASN A 70 8.90 -1.10 -10.65
N LEU A 71 9.92 -1.36 -11.47
CA LEU A 71 10.60 -0.34 -12.26
C LEU A 71 9.65 0.38 -13.25
N GLU A 72 8.69 -0.32 -13.82
CA GLU A 72 7.75 0.26 -14.79
C GLU A 72 6.86 1.30 -14.11
N ILE A 73 6.32 0.98 -12.91
CA ILE A 73 5.49 1.93 -12.14
C ILE A 73 6.29 3.19 -11.81
N LEU A 74 7.54 3.03 -11.35
CA LEU A 74 8.42 4.16 -11.04
C LEU A 74 8.68 5.04 -12.26
N GLN A 75 8.94 4.42 -13.43
CA GLN A 75 9.19 5.14 -14.68
C GLN A 75 7.95 5.85 -15.20
N THR A 76 6.78 5.21 -15.14
CA THR A 76 5.50 5.83 -15.54
C THR A 76 5.17 7.07 -14.73
N HIS A 77 5.50 7.08 -13.44
CA HIS A 77 5.30 8.24 -12.55
C HIS A 77 6.47 9.23 -12.58
N GLY A 78 7.50 9.00 -13.38
CA GLY A 78 8.67 9.89 -13.48
C GLY A 78 9.47 9.99 -12.17
N ILE A 79 9.45 8.95 -11.33
CA ILE A 79 10.17 8.96 -10.06
C ILE A 79 11.68 9.01 -10.33
N THR A 80 12.38 9.87 -9.61
CA THR A 80 13.85 10.02 -9.67
C THR A 80 14.52 9.76 -8.33
N HIS A 81 13.79 10.01 -7.24
CA HIS A 81 14.26 10.02 -5.87
C HIS A 81 13.29 9.24 -4.99
N ILE A 82 13.79 8.42 -4.06
CA ILE A 82 12.98 7.58 -3.18
C ILE A 82 13.41 7.75 -1.73
N VAL A 83 12.46 8.09 -0.86
CA VAL A 83 12.65 8.00 0.60
C VAL A 83 12.19 6.63 1.06
N ASN A 84 13.13 5.79 1.50
CA ASN A 84 12.83 4.50 2.12
C ASN A 84 12.88 4.64 3.64
N MET A 85 11.73 4.60 4.30
CA MET A 85 11.62 4.76 5.76
C MET A 85 11.86 3.45 6.53
N ALA A 86 11.79 2.28 5.87
CA ALA A 86 11.72 0.96 6.51
C ALA A 86 12.75 -0.01 5.92
N ALA A 87 14.00 0.44 5.79
CA ALA A 87 15.07 -0.31 5.14
C ALA A 87 15.54 -1.55 5.90
N ASP A 88 14.98 -1.81 7.08
CA ASP A 88 15.14 -3.05 7.83
C ASP A 88 14.31 -4.21 7.26
N VAL A 89 13.22 -3.89 6.53
CA VAL A 89 12.31 -4.87 5.92
C VAL A 89 12.07 -4.66 4.42
N CYS A 90 12.38 -3.47 3.89
CA CYS A 90 12.16 -3.08 2.50
C CYS A 90 13.50 -2.71 1.83
N ASP A 91 13.92 -3.45 0.81
CA ASP A 91 15.19 -3.18 0.13
C ASP A 91 15.10 -1.94 -0.79
N ASN A 92 16.22 -1.23 -0.96
CA ASN A 92 16.33 -0.20 -2.00
C ASN A 92 16.39 -0.89 -3.38
N CYS A 93 15.26 -1.00 -4.06
CA CYS A 93 15.18 -1.60 -5.38
C CYS A 93 15.81 -0.69 -6.45
N PHE A 94 16.55 -1.28 -7.38
CA PHE A 94 17.22 -0.55 -8.47
C PHE A 94 18.10 0.63 -7.99
N PRO A 95 19.02 0.42 -7.03
CA PRO A 95 19.79 1.51 -6.41
C PRO A 95 20.70 2.25 -7.42
N ASP A 96 21.01 1.63 -8.56
CA ASP A 96 21.78 2.27 -9.64
C ASP A 96 20.93 3.21 -10.52
N LYS A 97 19.60 3.25 -10.33
CA LYS A 97 18.67 4.03 -11.17
C LYS A 97 17.99 5.19 -10.43
N PHE A 98 17.95 5.14 -9.10
CA PHE A 98 17.24 6.13 -8.28
C PHE A 98 18.14 6.58 -7.13
N GLU A 99 18.00 7.84 -6.75
CA GLU A 99 18.67 8.36 -5.56
C GLU A 99 17.84 8.07 -4.31
N TYR A 100 18.49 7.54 -3.28
CA TYR A 100 17.82 7.09 -2.07
C TYR A 100 18.16 7.94 -0.85
N CYS A 101 17.12 8.34 -0.12
CA CYS A 101 17.21 8.72 1.29
C CYS A 101 16.71 7.54 2.13
N THR A 102 17.58 6.92 2.92
CA THR A 102 17.29 5.62 3.56
C THR A 102 17.34 5.70 5.08
N TYR A 103 16.28 5.21 5.72
CA TYR A 103 16.12 5.09 7.16
C TYR A 103 15.70 3.66 7.54
N TYR A 104 16.06 3.24 8.76
CA TYR A 104 15.82 1.90 9.29
C TYR A 104 14.86 2.00 10.49
N LEU A 105 13.64 2.43 10.23
CA LEU A 105 12.64 2.72 11.27
C LEU A 105 11.66 1.56 11.41
N LYS A 106 11.26 1.30 12.65
CA LYS A 106 10.19 0.34 12.94
C LYS A 106 8.84 1.02 12.89
N ASP A 107 7.85 0.30 12.39
CA ASP A 107 6.44 0.69 12.52
C ASP A 107 5.95 0.40 13.95
N ALA A 108 6.36 1.25 14.89
CA ALA A 108 6.03 1.12 16.30
C ALA A 108 5.83 2.49 16.94
N ASN A 109 4.87 2.60 17.87
CA ASN A 109 4.60 3.83 18.62
C ASN A 109 5.78 4.35 19.45
N SER A 110 6.81 3.53 19.66
CA SER A 110 8.04 3.89 20.38
C SER A 110 9.10 4.53 19.48
N GLU A 111 8.94 4.48 18.16
CA GLU A 111 9.89 5.04 17.21
C GLU A 111 9.76 6.56 17.19
N ASP A 112 10.86 7.30 17.39
CA ASP A 112 10.86 8.76 17.34
C ASP A 112 11.30 9.27 15.96
N LEU A 113 10.35 9.84 15.24
CA LEU A 113 10.57 10.42 13.91
C LEU A 113 11.05 11.88 13.98
N THR A 114 10.96 12.54 15.14
CA THR A 114 11.32 13.96 15.35
C THR A 114 12.69 14.32 14.78
N PRO A 115 13.76 13.54 15.00
CA PRO A 115 15.09 13.85 14.46
C PRO A 115 15.18 13.81 12.94
N LEU A 116 14.26 13.10 12.28
CA LEU A 116 14.32 12.83 10.85
C LEU A 116 13.39 13.76 10.06
N PHE A 117 12.30 14.25 10.65
CA PHE A 117 11.31 15.06 9.94
C PHE A 117 11.93 16.22 9.16
N TYR A 118 12.67 17.10 9.83
CA TYR A 118 13.22 18.29 9.16
C TYR A 118 14.29 17.94 8.13
N ARG A 119 15.13 16.93 8.41
CA ARG A 119 16.13 16.46 7.46
C ARG A 119 15.49 15.89 6.20
N THR A 120 14.46 15.05 6.35
CA THR A 120 13.76 14.45 5.21
C THR A 120 13.01 15.50 4.42
N LEU A 121 12.36 16.46 5.09
CA LEU A 121 11.69 17.57 4.42
C LEU A 121 12.67 18.44 3.63
N GLU A 122 13.83 18.78 4.20
CA GLU A 122 14.88 19.53 3.49
C GLU A 122 15.39 18.77 2.25
N TRP A 123 15.59 17.45 2.36
CA TRP A 123 15.98 16.62 1.23
C TRP A 123 14.92 16.61 0.12
N ILE A 124 13.65 16.42 0.48
CA ILE A 124 12.53 16.48 -0.47
C ILE A 124 12.47 17.86 -1.14
N GLN A 125 12.57 18.94 -0.37
CA GLN A 125 12.51 20.30 -0.88
C GLN A 125 13.63 20.59 -1.89
N ASN A 126 14.86 20.15 -1.59
CA ASN A 126 16.00 20.33 -2.50
C ASN A 126 15.82 19.59 -3.83
N VAL A 127 15.11 18.45 -3.83
CA VAL A 127 14.80 17.69 -5.05
C VAL A 127 13.67 18.35 -5.84
N VAL A 128 12.66 18.88 -5.15
CA VAL A 128 11.48 19.48 -5.79
C VAL A 128 11.78 20.86 -6.37
N ASP A 129 12.63 21.65 -5.71
CA ASP A 129 12.98 23.01 -6.15
C ASP A 129 14.13 23.07 -7.18
N GLY A 130 14.90 21.98 -7.30
CA GLY A 130 16.09 21.88 -8.16
C GLY A 130 15.77 21.51 -9.60
#